data_AF-A0A086E3S0-F1
#
_entry.id   AF-A0A086E3S0-F1
#
_cell.length_a   1.000
_cell.length_b   1.000
_cell.length_c   1.000
_cell.angle_alpha   90.00
_cell.angle_beta   90.00
_cell.angle_gamma   90.00
#
_symmetry.space_group_name_H-M   'P 1'
#
loop_
_entity.id
_entity.type
_entity.pdbx_description
1 polymer ?
#
loop_
_entity_poly.entity_id
_entity_poly.type
_entity_poly.pdbx_seq_one_letter_code
_entity_poly.pdbx_strand_id
1 'polypeptide(L)'
;MQKIALSFAMLFFLPSLVVTSAASETAPPLAPIAKELKQQLLGSPIYIQIFKEERIFELYAKVGNEYRLLEQYPICKYSGGLGPKRVEGDLKSPEGFYQVDLRQLKPDSQYYRAINIGFPNDYDKSQGYSGRYLMIHGECVSVGCYAMTNTYMDEIYRYAEAALRNGQAKIDIAIYPFRMTEQNMQRHRNSTYASFWKQLQPGYAYFNQHNQPPAVTVFNGQYVVNPPLMTSQPTLKYALAETK
;
A
#
# COMPACT_ATOMS: atom_id res chain seq x y z
N MET A 1 8.76 78.74 36.69
CA MET A 1 9.37 79.01 35.37
C MET A 1 10.47 78.00 35.13
N GLN A 2 10.24 76.97 34.31
CA GLN A 2 11.30 76.24 33.62
C GLN A 2 10.68 75.42 32.49
N LYS A 3 11.13 75.73 31.28
CA LYS A 3 10.77 75.07 30.02
C LYS A 3 11.66 73.85 29.86
N ILE A 4 11.10 72.69 29.48
CA ILE A 4 11.88 71.61 28.89
C ILE A 4 11.21 71.20 27.59
N ALA A 5 12.04 71.21 26.55
CA ALA A 5 11.72 71.07 25.15
C ALA A 5 11.88 69.62 24.67
N LEU A 6 11.12 69.30 23.62
CA LEU A 6 11.46 68.42 22.50
C LEU A 6 11.93 66.98 22.77
N SER A 7 11.19 66.01 22.23
CA SER A 7 11.69 65.13 21.15
C SER A 7 10.55 64.29 20.56
N PHE A 8 10.23 64.54 19.28
CA PHE A 8 9.36 63.70 18.46
C PHE A 8 10.19 62.52 17.94
N ALA A 9 9.98 61.32 18.48
CA ALA A 9 10.55 60.10 17.91
C ALA A 9 9.55 59.51 16.91
N MET A 10 9.82 59.72 15.62
CA MET A 10 9.05 59.16 14.51
C MET A 10 9.47 57.69 14.33
N LEU A 11 8.70 56.75 14.88
CA LEU A 11 8.88 55.32 14.62
C LEU A 11 8.31 54.96 13.25
N PHE A 12 9.18 54.77 12.26
CA PHE A 12 8.86 54.07 11.02
C PHE A 12 8.81 52.56 11.29
N PHE A 13 7.61 52.01 11.47
CA PHE A 13 7.41 50.56 11.38
C PHE A 13 7.13 50.18 9.92
N LEU A 14 8.11 49.53 9.30
CA LEU A 14 7.96 48.89 7.99
C LEU A 14 6.96 47.73 8.08
N PRO A 15 6.04 47.55 7.11
CA PRO A 15 5.18 46.38 7.08
C PRO A 15 6.01 45.14 6.75
N SER A 16 6.04 44.19 7.69
CA SER A 16 6.63 42.87 7.49
C SER A 16 5.92 42.16 6.34
N LEU A 17 6.62 41.95 5.23
CA LEU A 17 6.19 41.06 4.16
C LEU A 17 6.18 39.62 4.71
N VAL A 18 4.98 39.12 5.01
CA VAL A 18 4.76 37.72 5.35
C VAL A 18 4.85 36.94 4.04
N VAL A 19 6.00 36.34 3.77
CA VAL A 19 6.14 35.37 2.68
C VAL A 19 5.38 34.12 3.12
N THR A 20 4.17 33.92 2.58
CA THR A 20 3.45 32.67 2.76
C THR A 20 4.18 31.60 1.98
N SER A 21 4.95 30.78 2.70
CA SER A 21 5.47 29.51 2.20
C SER A 21 4.27 28.67 1.76
N ALA A 22 4.19 28.39 0.47
CA ALA A 22 3.24 27.42 -0.08
C ALA A 22 3.64 26.04 0.48
N ALA A 23 2.98 25.66 1.57
CA ALA A 23 3.08 24.32 2.11
C ALA A 23 2.65 23.33 1.03
N SER A 24 3.54 22.38 0.75
CA SER A 24 3.34 21.15 -0.02
C SER A 24 1.87 20.73 -0.10
N GLU A 25 1.25 20.89 -1.26
CA GLU A 25 -0.06 20.32 -1.55
C GLU A 25 0.06 18.80 -1.46
N THR A 26 -0.40 18.23 -0.34
CA THR A 26 -0.79 16.83 -0.31
C THR A 26 -1.92 16.68 -1.29
N ALA A 27 -1.68 15.99 -2.43
CA ALA A 27 -2.73 15.66 -3.37
C ALA A 27 -3.92 15.07 -2.61
N PRO A 28 -5.15 15.60 -2.77
CA PRO A 28 -6.31 15.04 -2.11
C PRO A 28 -6.47 13.57 -2.54
N PRO A 29 -6.91 12.67 -1.64
CA PRO A 29 -7.22 11.31 -2.03
C PRO A 29 -8.21 11.35 -3.20
N LEU A 30 -7.92 10.60 -4.27
CA LEU A 30 -8.79 10.49 -5.43
C LEU A 30 -10.22 10.25 -4.96
N ALA A 31 -11.17 11.10 -5.38
CA ALA A 31 -12.56 10.92 -4.99
C ALA A 31 -13.05 9.54 -5.48
N PRO A 32 -13.79 8.76 -4.67
CA PRO A 32 -14.35 7.50 -5.12
C PRO A 32 -15.20 7.68 -6.37
N ILE A 33 -15.20 6.65 -7.21
CA ILE A 33 -16.09 6.56 -8.38
C ILE A 33 -17.56 6.70 -7.92
N ALA A 34 -18.36 7.44 -8.68
CA ALA A 34 -19.79 7.60 -8.42
C ALA A 34 -20.50 6.23 -8.27
N LYS A 35 -21.49 6.17 -7.38
CA LYS A 35 -22.14 4.92 -6.95
C LYS A 35 -22.73 4.12 -8.11
N GLU A 36 -23.23 4.79 -9.14
CA GLU A 36 -23.80 4.19 -10.34
C GLU A 36 -22.75 3.46 -11.17
N LEU A 37 -21.54 4.04 -11.28
CA LEU A 37 -20.42 3.44 -12.02
C LEU A 37 -19.76 2.30 -11.23
N LYS A 38 -19.83 2.32 -9.89
CA LYS A 38 -19.31 1.24 -9.01
C LYS A 38 -19.88 -0.13 -9.36
N GLN A 39 -21.19 -0.24 -9.62
CA GLN A 39 -21.80 -1.54 -9.97
C GLN A 39 -21.44 -2.01 -11.38
N GLN A 40 -21.24 -1.09 -12.32
CA GLN A 40 -20.81 -1.42 -13.69
C GLN A 40 -19.38 -1.98 -13.74
N LEU A 41 -18.56 -1.68 -12.73
CA LEU A 41 -17.19 -2.17 -12.62
C LEU A 41 -17.07 -3.54 -11.97
N LEU A 42 -18.18 -4.19 -11.59
CA LEU A 42 -18.14 -5.55 -11.07
C LEU A 42 -17.54 -6.51 -12.12
N GLY A 43 -16.53 -7.29 -11.72
CA GLY A 43 -15.79 -8.17 -12.63
C GLY A 43 -14.63 -7.50 -13.37
N SER A 44 -14.46 -6.18 -13.26
CA SER A 44 -13.24 -5.52 -13.74
C SER A 44 -12.04 -5.94 -12.90
N PRO A 45 -10.81 -5.96 -13.45
CA PRO A 45 -9.62 -6.20 -12.66
C PRO A 45 -9.51 -5.22 -11.49
N ILE A 46 -9.19 -5.71 -10.30
CA ILE A 46 -9.05 -4.91 -9.08
C ILE A 46 -7.63 -4.89 -8.53
N TYR A 47 -7.35 -3.91 -7.69
CA TYR A 47 -6.12 -3.74 -6.92
C TYR A 47 -6.47 -3.25 -5.53
N ILE A 48 -5.71 -3.67 -4.52
CA ILE A 48 -5.98 -3.35 -3.13
C ILE A 48 -4.78 -2.63 -2.52
N GLN A 49 -5.06 -1.54 -1.78
CA GLN A 49 -4.09 -0.95 -0.87
C GLN A 49 -4.62 -0.98 0.57
N ILE A 50 -3.74 -1.24 1.53
CA ILE A 50 -4.06 -1.23 2.95
C ILE A 50 -3.07 -0.30 3.65
N PHE A 51 -3.58 0.62 4.46
CA PHE A 51 -2.80 1.58 5.23
C PHE A 51 -3.06 1.40 6.72
N LYS A 52 -2.03 0.96 7.46
CA LYS A 52 -2.18 0.56 8.86
C LYS A 52 -2.36 1.74 9.82
N GLU A 53 -1.60 2.81 9.64
CA GLU A 53 -1.71 4.01 10.48
C GLU A 53 -3.08 4.67 10.31
N GLU A 54 -3.53 4.83 9.06
CA GLU A 54 -4.82 5.42 8.70
C GLU A 54 -5.99 4.48 8.98
N ARG A 55 -5.74 3.17 9.20
CA ARG A 55 -6.78 2.12 9.32
C ARG A 55 -7.73 2.09 8.12
N ILE A 56 -7.20 2.26 6.91
CA ILE A 56 -8.00 2.27 5.68
C ILE A 56 -7.60 1.12 4.76
N PHE A 57 -8.61 0.43 4.25
CA PHE A 57 -8.54 -0.45 3.09
C PHE A 57 -9.08 0.31 1.88
N GLU A 58 -8.34 0.37 0.78
CA GLU A 58 -8.75 0.98 -0.47
C GLU A 58 -8.90 -0.09 -1.55
N LEU A 59 -10.08 -0.15 -2.16
CA LEU A 59 -10.36 -1.01 -3.31
C LEU A 59 -10.32 -0.17 -4.58
N TYR A 60 -9.52 -0.59 -5.54
CA TYR A 60 -9.41 0.04 -6.85
C TYR A 60 -9.92 -0.90 -7.93
N ALA A 61 -10.55 -0.35 -8.97
CA ALA A 61 -10.96 -1.10 -10.15
C ALA A 61 -10.37 -0.48 -11.42
N LYS A 62 -10.02 -1.32 -12.38
CA LYS A 62 -9.48 -0.90 -13.67
C LYS A 62 -10.56 -0.25 -14.53
N VAL A 63 -10.28 0.97 -15.00
CA VAL A 63 -11.08 1.77 -15.94
C VAL A 63 -10.17 2.20 -17.08
N GLY A 64 -10.36 1.61 -18.26
CA GLY A 64 -9.40 1.78 -19.37
C GLY A 64 -8.02 1.25 -18.98
N ASN A 65 -7.02 2.13 -18.95
CA ASN A 65 -5.63 1.79 -18.59
C ASN A 65 -5.24 2.13 -17.16
N GLU A 66 -6.16 2.69 -16.37
CA GLU A 66 -5.89 3.16 -15.00
C GLU A 66 -6.70 2.38 -13.98
N TYR A 67 -6.20 2.31 -12.76
CA TYR A 67 -6.92 1.82 -11.59
C TYR A 67 -7.45 3.02 -10.81
N ARG A 68 -8.77 3.10 -10.69
CA ARG A 68 -9.46 4.20 -10.01
C ARG A 68 -10.06 3.72 -8.71
N LEU A 69 -10.06 4.60 -7.71
CA LEU A 69 -10.58 4.29 -6.39
C LEU A 69 -12.07 3.98 -6.48
N LEU A 70 -12.44 2.76 -6.12
CA LEU A 70 -13.82 2.30 -6.10
C LEU A 70 -14.46 2.55 -4.74
N GLU A 71 -13.75 2.28 -3.65
CA GLU A 71 -14.23 2.51 -2.29
C GLU A 71 -13.10 2.54 -1.25
N GLN A 72 -13.33 3.22 -0.13
CA GLN A 72 -12.50 3.12 1.07
C GLN A 72 -13.30 2.52 2.23
N TYR A 73 -12.72 1.53 2.90
CA TYR A 73 -13.33 0.86 4.04
C TYR A 73 -12.46 1.08 5.28
N PRO A 74 -13.03 1.65 6.37
CA PRO A 74 -12.38 1.62 7.67
C PRO A 74 -12.12 0.19 8.14
N ILE A 75 -10.90 -0.07 8.59
CA ILE A 75 -10.47 -1.35 9.15
C ILE A 75 -10.89 -1.38 10.62
N CYS A 76 -11.65 -2.40 11.02
CA CYS A 76 -12.08 -2.58 12.40
C CYS A 76 -10.88 -2.85 13.32
N LYS A 77 -10.07 -3.85 12.98
CA LYS A 77 -8.90 -4.26 13.78
C LYS A 77 -7.78 -4.80 12.88
N TYR A 78 -6.56 -4.49 13.27
CA TYR A 78 -5.35 -5.21 12.87
C TYR A 78 -4.43 -5.29 14.10
N SER A 79 -3.46 -6.20 14.09
CA SER A 79 -2.66 -6.49 15.29
C SER A 79 -1.20 -6.06 15.14
N GLY A 80 -0.55 -5.76 16.28
CA GLY A 80 0.91 -5.60 16.37
C GLY A 80 1.49 -4.28 15.84
N GLY A 81 0.69 -3.25 15.58
CA GLY A 81 1.16 -1.92 15.16
C GLY A 81 1.95 -1.91 13.85
N LEU A 82 2.70 -0.83 13.58
CA LEU A 82 3.48 -0.65 12.34
C LEU A 82 4.74 -1.53 12.32
N GLY A 83 5.16 -1.94 11.12
CA GLY A 83 6.23 -2.89 10.82
C GLY A 83 5.71 -4.22 10.26
N PRO A 84 6.60 -5.03 9.64
CA PRO A 84 6.25 -6.33 9.07
C PRO A 84 6.05 -7.40 10.15
N LYS A 85 5.22 -8.40 9.84
CA LYS A 85 5.17 -9.68 10.54
C LYS A 85 6.45 -10.47 10.27
N ARG A 86 7.02 -11.13 11.27
CA ARG A 86 8.29 -11.89 11.13
C ARG A 86 8.19 -13.34 11.55
N VAL A 87 7.46 -13.66 12.61
CA VAL A 87 7.41 -15.03 13.15
C VAL A 87 6.00 -15.45 13.52
N GLU A 88 5.73 -16.75 13.52
CA GLU A 88 4.47 -17.29 14.03
C GLU A 88 4.26 -16.87 15.49
N GLY A 89 3.05 -16.42 15.83
CA GLY A 89 2.73 -15.96 17.19
C GLY A 89 3.14 -14.53 17.55
N ASP A 90 3.79 -13.74 16.68
CA ASP A 90 4.15 -12.33 16.98
C ASP A 90 2.96 -11.35 17.01
N LEU A 91 1.74 -11.85 16.81
CA LEU A 91 0.48 -11.09 16.82
C LEU A 91 0.50 -9.85 15.93
N LYS A 92 1.19 -9.92 14.79
CA LYS A 92 1.40 -8.78 13.90
C LYS A 92 0.78 -8.99 12.53
N SER A 93 0.06 -7.98 12.06
CA SER A 93 -0.39 -7.93 10.66
C SER A 93 0.76 -7.52 9.74
N PRO A 94 0.97 -8.23 8.62
CA PRO A 94 2.12 -8.03 7.76
C PRO A 94 2.09 -6.69 7.02
N GLU A 95 3.21 -6.33 6.41
CA GLU A 95 3.38 -5.22 5.48
C GLU A 95 4.14 -5.74 4.27
N GLY A 96 3.95 -5.17 3.08
CA GLY A 96 4.59 -5.64 1.85
C GLY A 96 3.64 -5.82 0.67
N PHE A 97 4.12 -6.52 -0.36
CA PHE A 97 3.39 -6.77 -1.60
C PHE A 97 2.98 -8.24 -1.69
N TYR A 98 1.68 -8.47 -1.88
CA TYR A 98 1.09 -9.81 -1.88
C TYR A 98 0.23 -9.99 -3.13
N GLN A 99 -0.05 -11.25 -3.45
CA GLN A 99 -0.95 -11.60 -4.54
C GLN A 99 -1.95 -12.64 -4.08
N VAL A 100 -3.19 -12.50 -4.52
CA VAL A 100 -4.26 -13.46 -4.21
C VAL A 100 -4.90 -14.00 -5.48
N ASP A 101 -5.13 -15.30 -5.51
CA ASP A 101 -5.91 -15.97 -6.56
C ASP A 101 -7.18 -16.63 -6.00
N LEU A 102 -7.96 -17.27 -6.88
CA LEU A 102 -9.25 -17.85 -6.53
C LEU A 102 -9.17 -18.88 -5.37
N ARG A 103 -8.04 -19.58 -5.20
CA ARG A 103 -7.84 -20.58 -4.14
C ARG A 103 -7.69 -19.96 -2.75
N GLN A 104 -7.38 -18.68 -2.71
CA GLN A 104 -7.21 -17.90 -1.49
C GLN A 104 -8.54 -17.28 -1.00
N LEU A 105 -9.60 -17.35 -1.79
CA LEU A 105 -10.93 -16.99 -1.34
C LEU A 105 -11.51 -18.09 -0.45
N LYS A 106 -12.07 -17.70 0.70
CA LYS A 106 -12.62 -18.58 1.74
C LYS A 106 -14.05 -18.15 2.07
N PRO A 107 -15.06 -18.63 1.32
CA PRO A 107 -16.45 -18.23 1.54
C PRO A 107 -17.00 -18.79 2.88
N ASP A 108 -16.46 -19.92 3.32
CA ASP A 108 -16.79 -20.70 4.52
C ASP A 108 -15.90 -20.35 5.73
N SER A 109 -15.29 -19.17 5.72
CA SER A 109 -14.48 -18.68 6.84
C SER A 109 -15.30 -18.66 8.14
N GLN A 110 -14.67 -19.11 9.22
CA GLN A 110 -15.19 -19.05 10.59
C GLN A 110 -15.35 -17.62 11.15
N TYR A 111 -14.87 -16.59 10.42
CA TYR A 111 -15.02 -15.17 10.76
C TYR A 111 -15.77 -14.37 9.68
N TYR A 112 -16.78 -15.01 9.05
CA TYR A 112 -17.58 -14.47 7.93
C TYR A 112 -16.77 -14.03 6.70
N ARG A 113 -16.65 -14.93 5.71
CA ARG A 113 -15.84 -14.80 4.49
C ARG A 113 -14.38 -14.36 4.75
N ALA A 114 -13.44 -14.83 3.93
CA ALA A 114 -12.06 -14.36 4.04
C ALA A 114 -11.31 -14.41 2.72
N ILE A 115 -10.27 -13.58 2.64
CA ILE A 115 -9.26 -13.62 1.60
C ILE A 115 -7.92 -13.88 2.30
N ASN A 116 -7.30 -15.01 2.00
CA ASN A 116 -5.95 -15.31 2.46
C ASN A 116 -4.94 -14.48 1.66
N ILE A 117 -4.20 -13.59 2.32
CA ILE A 117 -3.28 -12.68 1.63
C ILE A 117 -2.05 -13.40 1.08
N GLY A 118 -1.80 -14.66 1.45
CA GLY A 118 -0.66 -15.43 0.93
C GLY A 118 0.67 -15.13 1.62
N PHE A 119 0.63 -14.66 2.87
CA PHE A 119 1.83 -14.58 3.71
C PHE A 119 2.32 -16.01 4.07
N PRO A 120 3.63 -16.29 4.04
CA PRO A 120 4.72 -15.38 3.64
C PRO A 120 4.87 -15.27 2.11
N ASN A 121 5.12 -14.05 1.60
CA ASN A 121 5.52 -13.83 0.21
C ASN A 121 7.01 -14.17 -0.01
N ASP A 122 7.54 -13.93 -1.21
CA ASP A 122 8.95 -14.29 -1.51
C ASP A 122 9.97 -13.42 -0.76
N TYR A 123 9.62 -12.18 -0.42
CA TYR A 123 10.46 -11.33 0.43
C TYR A 123 10.49 -11.91 1.84
N ASP A 124 9.32 -12.18 2.42
CA ASP A 124 9.17 -12.75 3.75
C ASP A 124 9.98 -14.07 3.87
N LYS A 125 9.84 -14.97 2.89
CA LYS A 125 10.61 -16.22 2.83
C LYS A 125 12.12 -15.96 2.77
N SER A 126 12.57 -15.01 1.95
CA SER A 126 13.99 -14.66 1.84
C SER A 126 14.57 -14.10 3.15
N GLN A 127 13.74 -13.48 3.97
CA GLN A 127 14.11 -12.97 5.29
C GLN A 127 13.97 -14.04 6.40
N GLY A 128 13.55 -15.26 6.06
CA GLY A 128 13.29 -16.33 7.02
C GLY A 128 12.02 -16.13 7.86
N TYR A 129 11.09 -15.30 7.39
CA TYR A 129 9.85 -15.04 8.11
C TYR A 129 8.91 -16.25 8.05
N SER A 130 8.15 -16.45 9.11
CA SER A 130 7.28 -17.61 9.29
C SER A 130 5.89 -17.25 9.80
N GLY A 131 4.95 -18.16 9.59
CA GLY A 131 3.54 -18.00 9.90
C GLY A 131 2.67 -18.36 8.70
N ARG A 132 1.35 -18.31 8.88
CA ARG A 132 0.35 -18.66 7.87
C ARG A 132 -1.00 -18.07 8.23
N TYR A 133 -1.95 -18.15 7.31
CA TYR A 133 -3.35 -17.76 7.52
C TYR A 133 -3.54 -16.30 7.94
N LEU A 134 -2.79 -15.39 7.32
CA LEU A 134 -3.05 -13.96 7.46
C LEU A 134 -4.16 -13.60 6.48
N MET A 135 -5.30 -13.16 7.02
CA MET A 135 -6.54 -12.99 6.27
C MET A 135 -6.98 -11.53 6.24
N ILE A 136 -7.78 -11.18 5.25
CA ILE A 136 -8.74 -10.09 5.29
C ILE A 136 -10.11 -10.76 5.49
N HIS A 137 -10.83 -10.45 6.56
CA HIS A 137 -12.07 -11.17 6.92
C HIS A 137 -13.09 -10.28 7.66
N GLY A 138 -14.30 -10.78 7.88
CA GLY A 138 -15.37 -10.10 8.62
C GLY A 138 -15.22 -10.13 10.15
N GLU A 139 -16.34 -9.97 10.84
CA GLU A 139 -16.51 -10.08 12.30
C GLU A 139 -15.72 -9.11 13.21
N CYS A 140 -14.99 -8.11 12.67
CA CYS A 140 -14.33 -7.05 13.45
C CYS A 140 -13.50 -7.51 14.68
N VAL A 141 -13.01 -8.76 14.68
CA VAL A 141 -12.14 -9.36 15.69
C VAL A 141 -10.84 -9.80 15.02
N SER A 142 -9.67 -9.53 15.62
CA SER A 142 -8.39 -9.93 15.02
C SER A 142 -7.29 -10.20 16.05
N VAL A 143 -6.47 -11.23 15.77
CA VAL A 143 -5.25 -11.61 16.51
C VAL A 143 -4.01 -11.57 15.57
N GLY A 144 -4.16 -11.04 14.35
CA GLY A 144 -3.09 -10.97 13.35
C GLY A 144 -3.56 -10.57 11.94
N CYS A 145 -4.85 -10.74 11.66
CA CYS A 145 -5.50 -10.45 10.37
C CYS A 145 -5.94 -8.98 10.22
N TYR A 146 -6.45 -8.63 9.05
CA TYR A 146 -7.21 -7.39 8.81
C TYR A 146 -8.71 -7.69 8.92
N ALA A 147 -9.30 -7.29 10.05
CA ALA A 147 -10.73 -7.49 10.28
C ALA A 147 -11.54 -6.29 9.78
N MET A 148 -12.58 -6.60 9.02
CA MET A 148 -13.56 -5.68 8.44
C MET A 148 -14.94 -5.95 9.05
N THR A 149 -15.90 -5.05 8.81
CA THR A 149 -17.31 -5.38 9.09
C THR A 149 -17.80 -6.44 8.09
N ASN A 150 -18.84 -7.18 8.45
CA ASN A 150 -19.45 -8.15 7.53
C ASN A 150 -19.94 -7.46 6.25
N THR A 151 -20.59 -6.30 6.35
CA THR A 151 -21.04 -5.53 5.18
C THR A 151 -19.89 -5.15 4.25
N TYR A 152 -18.76 -4.68 4.79
CA TYR A 152 -17.59 -4.34 3.98
C TYR A 152 -16.96 -5.60 3.37
N MET A 153 -16.86 -6.67 4.15
CA MET A 153 -16.29 -7.93 3.68
C MET A 153 -17.13 -8.56 2.56
N ASP A 154 -18.46 -8.47 2.62
CA ASP A 154 -19.34 -8.94 1.55
C ASP A 154 -19.06 -8.21 0.24
N GLU A 155 -18.89 -6.89 0.29
CA GLU A 155 -18.57 -6.10 -0.89
C GLU A 155 -17.16 -6.41 -1.42
N ILE A 156 -16.14 -6.38 -0.55
CA ILE A 156 -14.75 -6.69 -0.90
C ILE A 156 -14.66 -8.08 -1.54
N TYR A 157 -15.28 -9.08 -0.90
CA TYR A 157 -15.27 -10.46 -1.39
C TYR A 157 -15.97 -10.58 -2.74
N ARG A 158 -17.13 -9.92 -2.92
CA ARG A 158 -17.88 -9.92 -4.18
C ARG A 158 -17.06 -9.36 -5.34
N TYR A 159 -16.34 -8.25 -5.13
CA TYR A 159 -15.46 -7.69 -6.17
C TYR A 159 -14.26 -8.60 -6.46
N ALA A 160 -13.61 -9.14 -5.42
CA ALA A 160 -12.48 -10.03 -5.59
C ALA A 160 -12.87 -11.32 -6.34
N GLU A 161 -13.98 -11.95 -5.94
CA GLU A 161 -14.50 -13.13 -6.60
C GLU A 161 -14.89 -12.83 -8.06
N ALA A 162 -15.62 -11.75 -8.31
CA ALA A 162 -16.05 -11.38 -9.66
C ALA A 162 -14.84 -11.11 -10.58
N ALA A 163 -13.83 -10.37 -10.11
CA ALA A 163 -12.65 -10.06 -10.90
C ALA A 163 -11.85 -11.31 -11.26
N LEU A 164 -11.62 -12.20 -10.28
CA LEU A 164 -10.89 -13.45 -10.48
C LEU A 164 -11.65 -14.41 -11.42
N ARG A 165 -12.97 -14.53 -11.25
CA ARG A 165 -13.82 -15.35 -12.13
C ARG A 165 -13.94 -14.77 -13.54
N ASN A 166 -13.79 -13.45 -13.70
CA ASN A 166 -13.82 -12.75 -14.97
C ASN A 166 -12.44 -12.62 -15.64
N GLY A 167 -11.46 -13.43 -15.23
CA GLY A 167 -10.19 -13.59 -15.93
C GLY A 167 -9.02 -12.81 -15.37
N GLN A 168 -9.17 -12.04 -14.28
CA GLN A 168 -8.00 -11.55 -13.55
C GLN A 168 -7.28 -12.75 -12.91
N ALA A 169 -6.05 -13.04 -13.32
CA ALA A 169 -5.33 -14.22 -12.83
C ALA A 169 -4.96 -14.13 -11.34
N LYS A 170 -4.53 -12.93 -10.90
CA LYS A 170 -4.20 -12.60 -9.52
C LYS A 170 -4.59 -11.16 -9.21
N ILE A 171 -4.98 -10.91 -7.98
CA ILE A 171 -5.18 -9.56 -7.44
C ILE A 171 -3.94 -9.18 -6.63
N ASP A 172 -3.30 -8.08 -7.02
CA ASP A 172 -2.19 -7.50 -6.26
C ASP A 172 -2.74 -6.75 -5.04
N ILE A 173 -2.05 -6.91 -3.90
CA ILE A 173 -2.36 -6.27 -2.63
C ILE A 173 -1.09 -5.61 -2.10
N ALA A 174 -1.11 -4.29 -1.93
CA ALA A 174 -0.01 -3.57 -1.28
C ALA A 174 -0.42 -3.14 0.13
N ILE A 175 0.37 -3.51 1.12
CA ILE A 175 0.10 -3.24 2.53
C ILE A 175 1.20 -2.34 3.07
N TYR A 176 0.86 -1.10 3.37
CA TYR A 176 1.78 -0.06 3.82
C TYR A 176 1.60 0.24 5.32
N PRO A 177 2.68 0.66 6.01
CA PRO A 177 2.56 1.15 7.39
C PRO A 177 1.69 2.41 7.48
N PHE A 178 1.80 3.30 6.49
CA PHE A 178 1.09 4.57 6.37
C PHE A 178 1.10 4.98 4.90
N ARG A 179 0.39 6.05 4.51
CA ARG A 179 0.57 6.66 3.17
C ARG A 179 2.02 7.07 3.01
N MET A 180 2.77 6.48 2.07
CA MET A 180 4.24 6.58 2.01
C MET A 180 4.73 7.90 1.39
N THR A 181 4.13 9.03 1.78
CA THR A 181 4.59 10.38 1.39
C THR A 181 5.96 10.66 2.01
N GLU A 182 6.72 11.59 1.41
CA GLU A 182 8.03 11.97 1.95
C GLU A 182 7.91 12.50 3.38
N GLN A 183 6.88 13.30 3.67
CA GLN A 183 6.60 13.80 5.01
C GLN A 183 6.38 12.65 6.02
N ASN A 184 5.61 11.62 5.65
CA ASN A 184 5.38 10.46 6.51
C ASN A 184 6.68 9.67 6.71
N MET A 185 7.44 9.42 5.64
CA MET A 185 8.75 8.76 5.74
C MET A 185 9.70 9.50 6.66
N GLN A 186 9.73 10.84 6.60
CA GLN A 186 10.56 11.66 7.49
C GLN A 186 10.07 11.66 8.94
N ARG A 187 8.74 11.65 9.18
CA ARG A 187 8.17 11.51 10.52
C ARG A 187 8.62 10.22 11.19
N HIS A 188 8.69 9.13 10.43
CA HIS A 188 9.00 7.80 10.93
C HIS A 188 10.47 7.37 10.72
N ARG A 189 11.36 8.30 10.35
CA ARG A 189 12.76 8.02 9.98
C ARG A 189 13.60 7.28 11.03
N ASN A 190 13.25 7.42 12.31
CA ASN A 190 13.96 6.78 13.44
C ASN A 190 13.41 5.40 13.81
N SER A 191 12.41 4.89 13.07
CA SER A 191 11.87 3.55 13.28
C SER A 191 12.90 2.48 12.97
N THR A 192 12.88 1.38 13.74
CA THR A 192 13.67 0.17 13.44
C THR A 192 13.26 -0.48 12.12
N TYR A 193 12.08 -0.14 11.57
CA TYR A 193 11.57 -0.61 10.29
C TYR A 193 11.84 0.36 9.12
N ALA A 194 12.51 1.49 9.35
CA ALA A 194 12.72 2.52 8.33
C ALA A 194 13.38 1.97 7.05
N SER A 195 14.38 1.10 7.18
CA SER A 195 15.05 0.46 6.03
C SER A 195 14.12 -0.46 5.23
N PHE A 196 13.18 -1.13 5.89
CA PHE A 196 12.16 -1.94 5.22
C PHE A 196 11.13 -1.05 4.51
N TRP A 197 10.67 0.02 5.17
CA TRP A 197 9.71 0.96 4.57
C TRP A 197 10.28 1.69 3.36
N LYS A 198 11.58 2.00 3.34
CA LYS A 198 12.25 2.52 2.14
C LYS A 198 12.14 1.60 0.92
N GLN A 199 12.00 0.28 1.11
CA GLN A 199 11.78 -0.67 0.00
C GLN A 199 10.33 -0.65 -0.50
N LEU A 200 9.36 -0.27 0.34
CA LEU A 200 7.94 -0.18 -0.04
C LEU A 200 7.62 1.13 -0.77
N GLN A 201 8.29 2.22 -0.40
CA GLN A 201 8.01 3.58 -0.91
C GLN A 201 7.97 3.67 -2.45
N PRO A 202 8.89 3.04 -3.22
CA PRO A 202 8.85 3.11 -4.68
C PRO A 202 7.57 2.52 -5.29
N GLY A 203 7.01 1.45 -4.70
CA GLY A 203 5.75 0.86 -5.17
C GLY A 203 4.56 1.79 -4.96
N TYR A 204 4.53 2.46 -3.80
CA TYR A 204 3.52 3.48 -3.50
C TYR A 204 3.63 4.68 -4.45
N ALA A 205 4.84 5.20 -4.65
CA ALA A 205 5.10 6.31 -5.55
C ALA A 205 4.69 5.99 -6.99
N TYR A 206 5.03 4.79 -7.47
CA TYR A 206 4.66 4.34 -8.81
C TYR A 206 3.14 4.32 -9.01
N PHE A 207 2.39 3.72 -8.07
CA PHE A 207 0.94 3.68 -8.18
C PHE A 207 0.33 5.08 -8.23
N ASN A 208 0.77 6.00 -7.37
CA ASN A 208 0.24 7.36 -7.34
C ASN A 208 0.59 8.18 -8.58
N GLN A 209 1.72 7.89 -9.23
CA GLN A 209 2.13 8.58 -10.45
C GLN A 209 1.40 8.05 -11.69
N HIS A 210 1.17 6.73 -11.75
CA HIS A 210 0.72 6.07 -12.98
C HIS A 210 -0.70 5.52 -12.92
N ASN A 211 -1.34 5.53 -11.74
CA ASN A 211 -2.61 4.85 -11.47
C ASN A 211 -2.58 3.38 -11.92
N GLN A 212 -1.45 2.70 -11.73
CA GLN A 212 -1.27 1.29 -12.11
C GLN A 212 -0.54 0.53 -11.00
N PRO A 213 -0.95 -0.71 -10.68
CA PRO A 213 -0.23 -1.56 -9.74
C PRO A 213 1.24 -1.70 -10.18
N PRO A 214 2.22 -1.52 -9.28
CA PRO A 214 3.61 -1.75 -9.60
C PRO A 214 3.86 -3.23 -9.87
N ALA A 215 4.70 -3.56 -10.86
CA ALA A 215 5.29 -4.89 -10.94
C ALA A 215 6.34 -5.02 -9.84
N VAL A 216 6.18 -5.97 -8.93
CA VAL A 216 7.12 -6.17 -7.82
C VAL A 216 7.74 -7.54 -7.88
N THR A 217 9.06 -7.59 -7.73
CA THR A 217 9.83 -8.83 -7.61
C THR A 217 10.73 -8.75 -6.38
N VAL A 218 11.37 -9.87 -6.04
CA VAL A 218 12.35 -9.93 -4.94
C VAL A 218 13.68 -10.38 -5.51
N PHE A 219 14.71 -9.55 -5.35
CA PHE A 219 16.07 -9.83 -5.79
C PHE A 219 17.04 -9.57 -4.65
N ASN A 220 17.95 -10.52 -4.37
CA ASN A 220 18.87 -10.47 -3.24
C ASN A 220 18.21 -10.10 -1.89
N GLY A 221 17.00 -10.63 -1.66
CA GLY A 221 16.24 -10.41 -0.44
C GLY A 221 15.63 -9.00 -0.29
N GLN A 222 15.56 -8.21 -1.37
CA GLN A 222 14.97 -6.87 -1.37
C GLN A 222 13.87 -6.76 -2.43
N TYR A 223 12.86 -5.92 -2.17
CA TYR A 223 11.87 -5.60 -3.19
C TYR A 223 12.50 -4.79 -4.32
N VAL A 224 12.18 -5.17 -5.55
CA VAL A 224 12.52 -4.42 -6.77
C VAL A 224 11.23 -4.10 -7.51
N VAL A 225 10.98 -2.81 -7.71
CA VAL A 225 9.77 -2.27 -8.34
C VAL A 225 10.06 -1.95 -9.80
N ASN A 226 9.20 -2.46 -10.69
CA ASN A 226 9.29 -2.38 -12.14
C ASN A 226 10.71 -2.65 -12.67
N PRO A 227 11.29 -3.83 -12.36
CA PRO A 227 12.58 -4.19 -12.90
C PRO A 227 12.52 -4.16 -14.44
N PRO A 228 13.59 -3.70 -15.12
CA PRO A 228 13.68 -3.82 -16.56
C PRO A 228 13.52 -5.30 -16.94
N LEU A 229 12.80 -5.58 -18.04
CA LEU A 229 12.66 -6.93 -18.57
C LEU A 229 14.06 -7.52 -18.81
N MET A 230 14.51 -8.42 -17.93
CA MET A 230 15.77 -9.12 -18.14
C MET A 230 15.54 -10.16 -19.24
N THR A 231 15.98 -9.86 -20.45
CA THR A 231 16.11 -10.84 -21.52
C THR A 231 17.30 -11.76 -21.20
N SER A 232 17.11 -12.75 -20.34
CA SER A 232 18.13 -13.76 -20.04
C SER A 232 17.90 -15.02 -20.89
N GLN A 233 18.40 -15.01 -22.12
CA GLN A 233 18.90 -16.24 -22.75
C GLN A 233 20.43 -16.23 -22.63
N PRO A 234 21.04 -17.14 -21.84
CA PRO A 234 22.45 -17.38 -21.95
C PRO A 234 22.69 -18.06 -23.29
N THR A 235 23.30 -17.35 -24.25
CA THR A 235 23.90 -18.00 -25.40
C THR A 235 25.09 -18.81 -24.89
N LEU A 236 24.87 -20.12 -24.75
CA LEU A 236 25.95 -21.10 -24.63
C LEU A 236 26.85 -20.98 -25.86
N LYS A 237 27.93 -20.21 -25.75
CA LYS A 237 29.04 -20.29 -26.69
C LYS A 237 29.77 -21.60 -26.40
N TYR A 238 29.34 -22.67 -27.06
CA TYR A 238 30.17 -23.85 -27.23
C TYR A 238 31.38 -23.42 -28.07
N ALA A 239 32.53 -23.25 -27.42
CA ALA A 239 33.81 -23.19 -28.08
C ALA A 239 34.09 -24.59 -28.64
N LEU A 240 33.96 -24.75 -29.95
CA LEU A 240 34.55 -25.87 -30.68
C LEU A 240 36.07 -25.70 -30.61
N ALA A 241 36.71 -26.52 -29.78
CA ALA A 241 38.14 -26.71 -29.85
C ALA A 241 38.44 -27.55 -31.10
N GLU A 242 39.02 -26.91 -32.12
CA GLU A 242 39.60 -27.60 -33.26
C GLU A 242 40.80 -28.44 -32.80
N THR A 243 40.75 -29.70 -33.22
CA THR A 243 41.76 -30.73 -33.04
C THR A 243 42.94 -30.45 -33.97
N LYS A 244 44.16 -30.63 -33.46
CA LYS A 244 45.37 -30.87 -34.27
C LYS A 244 45.84 -32.29 -34.04
#